data_AF-A0A1Q4YWD3-F1
#
_entry.id   AF-A0A1Q4YWD3-F1
#
_cell.length_a   1.000
_cell.length_b   1.000
_cell.length_c   1.000
_cell.angle_alpha   90.00
_cell.angle_beta   90.00
_cell.angle_gamma   90.00
#
_symmetry.space_group_name_H-M   'P 1'
#
loop_
_entity.id
_entity.type
_entity.pdbx_description
1 polymer ?
#
loop_
_entity_poly.entity_id
_entity_poly.type
_entity_poly.pdbx_seq_one_letter_code
_entity_poly.pdbx_strand_id
1 'polypeptide(L)'
;MSVASDRLAVAMSRMDQISREHADRRELRERRTREAKEQASDSFAKQGQTAQKIVERLNEAEKAQKAAGGWNTKAATEKKSGEYKFGAEDDEPTYETPPPVTTSWTPTPTPPPPPQPPVAAPVPPPPPPRPTAPRRPAPVDDDDDFGGQSWLT
;
A
#
# COMPACT_ATOMS: atom_id res chain seq x y z
N MET A 1 -32.95 6.31 -60.73
CA MET A 1 -33.21 6.34 -59.29
C MET A 1 -33.18 7.79 -58.82
N SER A 2 -33.96 8.16 -57.81
CA SER A 2 -34.08 9.57 -57.42
C SER A 2 -33.01 9.93 -56.37
N VAL A 3 -32.54 11.17 -56.36
CA VAL A 3 -31.56 11.64 -55.37
C VAL A 3 -32.08 11.47 -53.93
N ALA A 4 -33.40 11.43 -53.73
CA ALA A 4 -34.02 11.16 -52.45
C ALA A 4 -33.86 9.69 -52.01
N SER A 5 -33.98 8.71 -52.93
CA SER A 5 -33.76 7.30 -52.60
C SER A 5 -32.32 7.02 -52.20
N ASP A 6 -31.35 7.67 -52.87
CA ASP A 6 -29.93 7.45 -52.60
C ASP A 6 -29.54 8.05 -51.24
N ARG A 7 -30.06 9.23 -50.90
CA ARG A 7 -29.86 9.84 -49.58
C ARG A 7 -30.45 9.00 -48.45
N LEU A 8 -31.60 8.37 -48.67
CA LEU A 8 -32.21 7.46 -47.71
C LEU A 8 -31.33 6.22 -47.51
N ALA A 9 -30.84 5.61 -48.59
CA ALA A 9 -29.96 4.44 -48.50
C ALA A 9 -28.65 4.75 -47.73
N VAL A 10 -28.07 5.93 -47.95
CA VAL A 10 -26.88 6.40 -47.20
C VAL A 10 -27.22 6.67 -45.73
N ALA A 11 -28.40 7.22 -45.43
CA ALA A 11 -28.82 7.44 -44.05
C ALA A 11 -28.99 6.10 -43.29
N MET A 12 -29.58 5.10 -43.94
CA MET A 12 -29.75 3.76 -43.35
C MET A 12 -28.40 3.07 -43.11
N SER A 13 -27.49 3.10 -44.08
CA SER A 13 -26.16 2.49 -43.90
C SER A 13 -25.36 3.15 -42.77
N ARG A 14 -25.50 4.48 -42.61
CA ARG A 14 -24.90 5.21 -41.49
C ARG A 14 -25.53 4.80 -40.15
N MET A 15 -26.84 4.61 -40.08
CA MET A 15 -27.50 4.14 -38.85
C MET A 15 -27.05 2.72 -38.46
N ASP A 16 -26.88 1.83 -39.44
CA ASP A 16 -26.36 0.49 -39.20
C ASP A 16 -24.92 0.52 -38.66
N GLN A 17 -24.06 1.37 -39.24
CA GLN A 17 -22.70 1.56 -38.76
C GLN A 17 -22.68 2.09 -37.32
N ILE A 18 -23.48 3.12 -37.02
CA ILE A 18 -23.60 3.69 -35.67
C ILE A 18 -24.06 2.61 -34.68
N SER A 19 -25.02 1.77 -35.07
CA SER A 19 -25.54 0.70 -34.21
C SER A 19 -24.48 -0.33 -33.86
N ARG A 20 -23.63 -0.71 -34.82
CA ARG A 20 -22.47 -1.59 -34.59
C ARG A 20 -21.46 -0.96 -33.64
N GLU A 21 -21.09 0.30 -33.87
CA GLU A 21 -20.17 1.03 -32.99
C GLU A 21 -20.69 1.13 -31.54
N HIS A 22 -22.00 1.31 -31.35
CA HIS A 22 -22.61 1.31 -30.02
C HIS A 22 -22.64 -0.07 -29.37
N ALA A 23 -22.76 -1.15 -30.14
CA ALA A 23 -22.61 -2.51 -29.63
C ALA A 23 -21.17 -2.75 -29.15
N ASP A 24 -20.19 -2.42 -29.98
CA ASP A 24 -18.76 -2.58 -29.66
C ASP A 24 -18.36 -1.76 -28.41
N ARG A 25 -18.88 -0.53 -28.28
CA ARG A 25 -18.64 0.30 -27.07
C ARG A 25 -19.32 -0.24 -25.82
N ARG A 26 -20.44 -0.97 -25.95
CA ARG A 26 -21.07 -1.64 -24.81
C ARG A 26 -20.25 -2.84 -24.40
N GLU A 27 -19.87 -3.68 -25.36
CA GLU A 27 -19.04 -4.86 -25.11
C GLU A 27 -17.70 -4.48 -24.47
N LEU A 28 -17.03 -3.45 -24.98
CA LEU A 28 -15.76 -2.97 -24.39
C LEU A 28 -15.94 -2.49 -22.94
N ARG A 29 -17.05 -1.82 -22.63
CA ARG A 29 -17.35 -1.39 -21.27
C ARG A 29 -17.63 -2.59 -20.38
N GLU A 30 -18.44 -3.54 -20.83
CA GLU A 30 -18.74 -4.76 -20.09
C GLU A 30 -17.47 -5.55 -19.78
N ARG A 31 -16.58 -5.72 -20.77
CA ARG A 31 -15.29 -6.40 -20.58
C ARG A 31 -14.43 -5.68 -19.55
N ARG A 32 -14.28 -4.35 -19.64
CA ARG A 32 -13.52 -3.56 -18.66
C ARG A 32 -14.12 -3.64 -17.26
N THR A 33 -15.45 -3.65 -17.14
CA THR A 33 -16.09 -3.79 -15.82
C THR A 33 -15.88 -5.17 -15.22
N ARG A 34 -15.81 -6.22 -16.06
CA ARG A 34 -15.49 -7.58 -15.61
C ARG A 34 -14.02 -7.68 -15.16
N GLU A 35 -13.10 -7.21 -15.99
CA GLU A 35 -11.66 -7.16 -15.66
C GLU A 35 -11.41 -6.36 -14.36
N ALA A 36 -12.06 -5.21 -14.19
CA ALA A 36 -11.94 -4.41 -12.97
C ALA A 36 -12.51 -5.12 -11.73
N LYS A 37 -13.63 -5.85 -11.86
CA LYS A 37 -14.20 -6.65 -10.78
C LYS A 37 -13.27 -7.80 -10.39
N GLU A 38 -12.71 -8.50 -11.36
CA GLU A 38 -11.75 -9.58 -11.12
C GLU A 38 -10.51 -9.04 -10.39
N GLN A 39 -9.92 -7.95 -10.89
CA GLN A 39 -8.78 -7.30 -10.24
C GLN A 39 -9.09 -6.85 -8.81
N ALA A 40 -10.28 -6.30 -8.56
CA ALA A 40 -10.72 -5.94 -7.22
C ALA A 40 -10.89 -7.18 -6.32
N SER A 41 -11.48 -8.26 -6.82
CA SER A 41 -11.64 -9.49 -6.04
C SER A 41 -10.29 -10.10 -5.65
N ASP A 42 -9.31 -10.07 -6.57
CA ASP A 42 -7.95 -10.55 -6.31
C ASP A 42 -7.22 -9.69 -5.29
N SER A 43 -7.39 -8.37 -5.34
CA SER A 43 -6.76 -7.48 -4.35
C SER A 43 -7.38 -7.65 -2.97
N PHE A 44 -8.70 -7.79 -2.86
CA PHE A 44 -9.38 -8.09 -1.60
C PHE A 44 -8.99 -9.44 -1.04
N ALA A 45 -8.85 -10.48 -1.87
CA ALA A 45 -8.39 -11.78 -1.42
C ALA A 45 -6.97 -11.72 -0.83
N LYS A 46 -6.04 -11.01 -1.48
CA LYS A 46 -4.67 -10.79 -0.97
C LYS A 46 -4.67 -10.01 0.34
N GLN A 47 -5.44 -8.94 0.42
CA GLN A 47 -5.56 -8.14 1.64
C GLN A 47 -6.18 -8.95 2.79
N GLY A 48 -7.21 -9.75 2.51
CA GLY A 48 -7.83 -10.66 3.47
C GLY A 48 -6.84 -11.66 4.06
N GLN A 49 -6.00 -12.28 3.21
CA GLN A 49 -4.94 -13.18 3.69
C GLN A 49 -3.90 -12.45 4.55
N THR A 50 -3.52 -11.22 4.20
CA THR A 50 -2.58 -10.44 5.04
C THR A 50 -3.20 -10.04 6.38
N ALA A 51 -4.47 -9.63 6.38
CA ALA A 51 -5.19 -9.27 7.59
C ALA A 51 -5.36 -10.48 8.52
N GLN A 52 -5.70 -11.66 7.97
CA GLN A 52 -5.77 -12.92 8.73
C GLN A 52 -4.45 -13.23 9.44
N LYS A 53 -3.31 -13.15 8.72
CA LYS A 53 -1.99 -13.37 9.33
C LYS A 53 -1.67 -12.38 10.43
N ILE A 54 -2.09 -11.12 10.30
CA ILE A 54 -1.90 -10.10 11.34
C ILE A 54 -2.75 -10.43 12.58
N VAL A 55 -4.01 -10.81 12.38
CA VAL A 55 -4.91 -11.21 13.47
C VAL A 55 -4.38 -12.47 14.19
N GLU A 56 -3.90 -13.46 13.44
CA GLU A 56 -3.26 -14.67 14.01
C GLU A 56 -2.06 -14.30 14.88
N ARG A 57 -1.15 -13.45 14.38
CA ARG A 57 0.00 -12.98 15.15
C ARG A 57 -0.39 -12.19 16.40
N LEU A 58 -1.43 -11.37 16.32
CA LEU A 58 -1.97 -10.63 17.47
C LEU A 58 -2.52 -11.58 18.53
N ASN A 59 -3.28 -12.60 18.11
CA ASN A 59 -3.82 -13.61 19.02
C ASN A 59 -2.71 -14.46 19.68
N GLU A 60 -1.66 -14.81 18.92
CA GLU A 60 -0.50 -15.51 19.45
C GLU A 60 0.28 -14.65 20.45
N ALA A 61 0.51 -13.37 20.13
CA ALA A 61 1.15 -12.42 21.02
C ALA A 61 0.32 -12.19 22.29
N GLU A 62 -1.01 -12.11 22.20
CA GLU A 62 -1.89 -11.97 23.36
C GLU A 62 -1.81 -13.23 24.26
N LYS A 63 -1.83 -14.43 23.66
CA LYS A 63 -1.67 -15.69 24.41
C LYS A 63 -0.30 -15.76 25.09
N ALA A 64 0.78 -15.40 24.38
CA ALA A 64 2.13 -15.37 24.93
C ALA A 64 2.25 -14.33 26.06
N GLN A 65 1.68 -13.13 25.87
CA GLN A 65 1.64 -12.08 26.89
C GLN A 65 0.84 -12.52 28.12
N LYS A 66 -0.30 -13.19 27.93
CA LYS A 66 -1.11 -13.72 29.03
C LYS A 66 -0.38 -14.85 29.78
N ALA A 67 0.34 -15.71 29.07
CA ALA A 67 1.13 -16.79 29.66
C ALA A 67 2.38 -16.27 30.40
N ALA A 68 3.03 -15.22 29.87
CA ALA A 68 4.20 -14.58 30.48
C ALA A 68 3.87 -13.65 31.66
N GLY A 69 2.61 -13.62 32.13
CA GLY A 69 2.22 -12.73 33.23
C GLY A 69 2.27 -11.26 32.80
N GLY A 70 1.70 -10.94 31.63
CA GLY A 70 1.73 -9.63 31.02
C GLY A 70 1.30 -8.49 31.95
N TRP A 71 1.60 -7.25 31.55
CA TRP A 71 1.48 -6.04 32.36
C TRP A 71 0.14 -5.88 33.12
N ASN A 72 -0.97 -6.40 32.60
CA ASN A 72 -2.31 -6.35 33.23
C ASN A 72 -2.68 -7.59 34.05
N THR A 73 -1.78 -8.55 34.23
CA THR A 73 -2.05 -9.72 35.09
C THR A 73 -1.78 -9.38 36.55
N LYS A 74 -2.41 -10.14 37.46
CA LYS A 74 -2.20 -9.97 38.91
C LYS A 74 -0.72 -10.10 39.29
N ALA A 75 0.06 -10.93 38.60
CA ALA A 75 1.50 -11.06 38.82
C ALA A 75 2.31 -9.76 38.56
N ALA A 76 1.85 -8.90 37.65
CA ALA A 76 2.52 -7.62 37.32
C ALA A 76 1.97 -6.42 38.12
N THR A 77 0.71 -6.49 38.57
CA THR A 77 0.03 -5.39 39.28
C THR A 77 -0.02 -5.57 40.80
N GLU A 78 0.10 -6.80 41.29
CA GLU A 78 0.24 -7.12 42.70
C GLU A 78 1.68 -6.85 43.10
N LYS A 79 1.99 -5.57 43.34
CA LYS A 79 3.22 -5.16 43.99
C LYS A 79 3.28 -5.89 45.32
N LYS A 80 4.11 -6.94 45.39
CA LYS A 80 4.53 -7.55 46.65
C LYS A 80 5.05 -6.39 47.49
N SER A 81 4.31 -6.00 48.53
CA SER A 81 4.63 -4.92 49.46
C SER A 81 5.80 -5.32 50.38
N GLY A 82 6.80 -6.01 49.83
CA GLY A 82 8.06 -6.27 50.46
C GLY A 82 8.96 -5.10 50.14
N GLU A 83 9.37 -4.38 51.17
CA GLU A 83 10.43 -3.38 51.13
C GLU A 83 11.57 -3.86 50.23
N TYR A 84 11.76 -3.22 49.08
CA TYR A 84 13.02 -3.35 48.35
C TYR A 84 14.07 -2.59 49.14
N LYS A 85 14.68 -3.27 50.12
CA LYS A 85 15.89 -2.81 50.77
C LYS A 85 17.03 -2.92 49.77
N PHE A 86 17.42 -1.79 49.20
CA PHE A 86 18.67 -1.66 48.46
C PHE A 86 19.80 -1.59 49.50
N GLY A 87 20.24 -2.75 49.99
CA GLY A 87 21.25 -2.83 51.06
C GLY A 87 21.77 -4.26 51.19
N ALA A 88 23.07 -4.40 50.93
CA ALA A 88 23.90 -5.59 50.99
C ALA A 88 23.45 -6.71 51.94
N GLU A 89 23.26 -7.90 51.38
CA GLU A 89 23.61 -9.25 51.90
C GLU A 89 22.93 -10.27 50.95
N ASP A 90 23.66 -10.75 49.95
CA ASP A 90 24.37 -12.04 49.97
C ASP A 90 23.40 -13.23 49.82
N ASP A 91 22.98 -13.49 48.57
CA ASP A 91 22.66 -14.83 48.07
C ASP A 91 22.77 -14.79 46.54
N GLU A 92 24.00 -14.94 46.06
CA GLU A 92 24.35 -14.95 44.64
C GLU A 92 24.18 -16.38 44.11
N PRO A 93 23.13 -16.72 43.34
CA PRO A 93 23.18 -17.94 42.55
C PRO A 93 24.33 -17.76 41.55
N THR A 94 25.35 -18.60 41.66
CA THR A 94 26.46 -18.66 40.71
C THR A 94 25.92 -18.85 39.30
N TYR A 95 25.70 -17.76 38.60
CA TYR A 95 25.68 -17.76 37.15
C TYR A 95 27.14 -17.83 36.74
N GLU A 96 27.57 -18.97 36.22
CA GLU A 96 28.79 -19.04 35.44
C GLU A 96 28.65 -18.03 34.30
N THR A 97 29.28 -16.87 34.45
CA THR A 97 29.42 -15.90 33.38
C THR A 97 30.27 -16.59 32.31
N PRO A 98 29.75 -16.90 31.11
CA PRO A 98 30.61 -17.36 30.05
C PRO A 98 31.68 -16.30 29.80
N PRO A 99 32.92 -16.69 29.46
CA PRO A 99 34.01 -15.73 29.25
C PRO A 99 33.56 -14.67 28.25
N PRO A 100 34.01 -13.40 28.38
CA PRO A 100 33.67 -12.38 27.40
C PRO A 100 34.12 -12.89 26.04
N VAL A 101 33.15 -13.24 25.21
CA VAL A 101 33.40 -13.52 23.80
C VAL A 101 33.91 -12.19 23.27
N THR A 102 35.20 -12.13 22.99
CA THR A 102 35.80 -11.06 22.21
C THR A 102 35.17 -11.14 20.84
N THR A 103 34.01 -10.51 20.69
CA THR A 103 33.36 -10.34 19.40
C THR A 103 34.21 -9.35 18.63
N SER A 104 35.30 -9.83 18.04
CA SER A 104 36.04 -9.11 17.02
C SER A 104 35.05 -8.83 15.91
N TRP A 105 34.56 -7.60 15.88
CA TRP A 105 33.81 -7.07 14.75
C TRP A 105 34.75 -7.08 13.55
N THR A 106 34.73 -8.17 12.78
CA THR A 106 35.23 -8.13 11.41
C THR A 106 34.24 -7.29 10.62
N PRO A 107 34.63 -6.13 10.06
CA PRO A 107 33.75 -5.40 9.17
C PRO A 107 33.41 -6.30 8.00
N THR A 108 32.12 -6.56 7.83
CA THR A 108 31.58 -7.24 6.64
C THR A 108 32.08 -6.49 5.41
N PRO A 109 32.66 -7.16 4.40
CA PRO A 109 33.08 -6.48 3.19
C PRO A 109 31.87 -5.78 2.57
N THR A 110 32.01 -4.48 2.34
CA THR A 110 31.00 -3.68 1.66
C THR A 110 30.67 -4.34 0.32
N PRO A 111 29.40 -4.67 0.03
CA PRO A 111 29.04 -5.24 -1.27
C PRO A 111 29.44 -4.24 -2.37
N PRO A 112 29.88 -4.73 -3.55
CA PRO A 112 30.18 -3.86 -4.67
C PRO A 112 28.94 -3.03 -5.02
N PRO A 113 29.12 -1.77 -5.45
CA PRO A 113 28.00 -0.95 -5.88
C PRO A 113 27.23 -1.68 -7.00
N PRO A 114 25.89 -1.58 -7.01
CA PRO A 114 25.10 -2.16 -8.10
C PRO A 114 25.58 -1.58 -9.44
N PRO A 115 25.53 -2.39 -10.53
CA PRO A 115 25.89 -1.90 -11.85
C PRO A 115 25.05 -0.66 -12.19
N GLN A 116 25.73 0.41 -12.61
CA GLN A 116 25.03 1.61 -13.06
C GLN A 116 24.14 1.25 -14.25
N PRO A 117 22.87 1.68 -14.27
CA PRO A 117 22.02 1.49 -15.43
C PRO A 117 22.66 2.19 -16.64
N PRO A 118 22.48 1.65 -17.87
CA PRO A 118 22.97 2.31 -19.06
C PRO A 118 22.44 3.73 -19.13
N VAL A 119 23.32 4.69 -19.42
CA VAL A 119 22.94 6.08 -19.65
C VAL A 119 21.91 6.09 -20.77
N ALA A 120 20.68 6.49 -20.44
CA ALA A 120 19.60 6.58 -21.41
C ALA A 120 20.02 7.55 -22.53
N ALA A 121 19.76 7.15 -23.78
CA ALA A 121 19.89 8.05 -24.92
C ALA A 121 19.08 9.34 -24.65
N PRO A 122 19.55 10.51 -25.14
CA PRO A 122 18.84 11.77 -24.92
C PRO A 122 17.41 11.65 -25.42
N VAL A 123 16.46 11.99 -24.55
CA VAL A 123 15.03 11.98 -24.86
C VAL A 123 14.79 12.96 -26.01
N PRO A 124 14.05 12.59 -27.07
CA PRO A 124 13.68 13.53 -28.12
C PRO A 124 12.95 14.74 -27.53
N PRO A 125 13.09 15.93 -28.13
CA PRO A 125 12.43 17.13 -27.63
C PRO A 125 10.90 16.92 -27.59
N PRO A 126 10.21 17.48 -26.58
CA PRO A 126 8.76 17.33 -26.47
C PRO A 126 8.07 17.95 -27.70
N PRO A 127 6.95 17.37 -28.14
CA PRO A 127 6.14 17.97 -29.20
C PRO A 127 5.63 19.36 -28.77
N PRO A 128 5.37 20.27 -29.73
CA PRO A 128 4.87 21.60 -29.42
C PRO A 128 3.55 21.54 -28.62
N PRO A 129 3.32 22.49 -27.69
CA PRO A 129 2.10 22.52 -26.90
C PRO A 129 0.89 22.68 -27.82
N ARG A 130 -0.09 21.78 -27.65
CA ARG A 130 -1.39 21.94 -28.32
C ARG A 130 -2.11 23.15 -27.71
N PRO A 131 -2.86 23.93 -28.50
CA PRO A 131 -3.67 25.01 -27.97
C PRO A 131 -4.63 24.45 -26.92
N THR A 132 -4.54 24.97 -25.71
CA THR A 132 -5.39 24.58 -24.58
C THR A 132 -6.81 25.05 -24.86
N ALA A 133 -7.74 24.11 -24.97
CA ALA A 133 -9.17 24.43 -24.84
C ALA A 133 -9.42 25.13 -23.49
N PRO A 134 -10.34 26.10 -23.41
CA PRO A 134 -10.66 26.76 -22.16
C PRO A 134 -11.07 25.72 -21.12
N ARG A 135 -10.27 25.58 -20.06
CA ARG A 135 -10.57 24.70 -18.93
C ARG A 135 -11.83 25.21 -18.25
N ARG A 136 -12.81 24.31 -18.05
CA ARG A 136 -13.79 24.51 -16.97
C ARG A 136 -13.01 24.58 -15.64
N PRO A 137 -13.41 25.45 -14.70
CA PRO A 137 -12.82 25.43 -13.36
C PRO A 137 -12.96 24.02 -12.78
N ALA A 138 -11.85 23.51 -12.23
CA ALA A 138 -11.86 22.27 -11.48
C ALA A 138 -12.75 22.44 -10.23
N PRO A 139 -13.44 21.39 -9.77
CA PRO A 139 -13.96 21.36 -8.41
C PRO A 139 -12.80 21.64 -7.46
N VAL A 140 -12.98 22.61 -6.57
CA VAL A 140 -12.03 22.87 -5.48
C VAL A 140 -12.07 21.63 -4.59
N ASP A 141 -10.91 21.00 -4.42
CA ASP A 141 -10.73 19.86 -3.53
C ASP A 141 -10.53 20.45 -2.13
N ASP A 142 -11.62 20.55 -1.35
CA ASP A 142 -11.64 21.15 0.00
C ASP A 142 -10.78 20.33 1.02
N ASP A 143 -10.20 19.21 0.60
CA ASP A 143 -9.38 18.33 1.44
C ASP A 143 -7.90 18.77 1.57
N ASP A 144 -7.41 19.69 0.74
CA ASP A 144 -6.00 20.16 0.77
C ASP A 144 -5.74 21.32 1.77
N ASP A 145 -6.78 21.96 2.31
CA ASP A 145 -6.65 23.11 3.24
C ASP A 145 -6.32 22.70 4.68
N PHE A 146 -6.29 21.40 4.99
CA PHE A 146 -5.97 20.89 6.33
C PHE A 146 -4.46 20.66 6.57
N GLY A 147 -3.61 20.80 5.55
CA GLY A 147 -2.17 20.52 5.67
C GLY A 147 -1.30 21.65 6.26
N GLY A 148 -1.84 22.87 6.41
CA GLY A 148 -1.05 24.08 6.70
C GLY A 148 -1.09 24.60 8.13
N GLN A 149 -1.84 23.99 9.05
CA GLN A 149 -2.03 24.52 10.40
C GLN A 149 -0.89 24.08 11.34
N SER A 150 0.22 24.81 11.32
CA SER A 150 1.24 24.76 12.38
C SER A 150 0.69 25.39 13.67
N TRP A 151 0.06 24.61 14.54
CA TRP A 151 -0.41 25.06 15.86
C TRP A 151 0.70 25.01 16.94
N LEU A 152 1.97 24.94 16.53
CA LEU A 152 3.13 24.93 17.41
C LEU A 152 4.15 26.00 16.97
N THR A 153 3.80 27.25 17.27
CA THR A 153 4.75 28.34 17.58
C THR A 153 4.10 29.26 18.58
#